data_AF-A0A2N5K568-F1
#
_entry.id   AF-A0A2N5K568-F1
#
_cell.length_a   1.000
_cell.length_b   1.000
_cell.length_c   1.000
_cell.angle_alpha   90.00
_cell.angle_beta   90.00
_cell.angle_gamma   90.00
#
_symmetry.space_group_name_H-M   'P 1'
#
loop_
_entity.id
_entity.type
_entity.pdbx_description
1 polymer ?
#
loop_
_entity_poly.entity_id
_entity_poly.type
_entity_poly.pdbx_seq_one_letter_code
_entity_poly.pdbx_strand_id
1 'polypeptide(L)'
;MTGWAVCFSRTEAVMQAVVDMGPQAQHYHSDALAVYQALVYAPGKYTAHLDKSETYSVEGDNAELRQYLARLARRSRCFSRCIEALRRAVRLFVYCWNQRQLKKQAHPH
;
A
#
# COMPACT_ATOMS: atom_id res chain seq x y z
N MET A 1 -0.51 10.49 3.43
CA MET A 1 -1.31 9.41 4.05
C MET A 1 -1.47 8.28 3.04
N THR A 2 -1.69 7.04 3.45
CA THR A 2 -1.78 5.89 2.54
C THR A 2 -3.04 5.08 2.83
N GLY A 3 -3.80 4.74 1.78
CA GLY A 3 -4.97 3.85 1.83
C GLY A 3 -4.55 2.38 1.93
N TRP A 4 -5.43 1.52 2.44
CA TRP A 4 -5.13 0.09 2.62
C TRP A 4 -6.40 -0.78 2.60
N ALA A 5 -6.23 -2.05 2.22
CA ALA A 5 -7.27 -3.06 2.34
C ALA A 5 -6.66 -4.45 2.57
N VAL A 6 -7.43 -5.34 3.19
CA VAL A 6 -7.10 -6.76 3.33
C VAL A 6 -8.23 -7.58 2.70
N CYS A 7 -7.90 -8.25 1.60
CA CYS A 7 -8.83 -9.04 0.79
C CYS A 7 -8.23 -10.41 0.45
N PHE A 8 -9.10 -11.39 0.14
CA PHE A 8 -8.69 -12.70 -0.36
C PHE A 8 -8.39 -12.68 -1.86
N SER A 9 -9.18 -11.90 -2.60
CA SER A 9 -9.02 -11.70 -4.04
C SER A 9 -8.80 -10.23 -4.33
N ARG A 10 -7.75 -9.94 -5.10
CA ARG A 10 -7.45 -8.60 -5.58
C ARG A 10 -8.35 -8.27 -6.77
N THR A 11 -9.50 -7.66 -6.50
CA THR A 11 -10.44 -7.19 -7.51
C THR A 11 -10.26 -5.70 -7.79
N GLU A 12 -10.70 -5.24 -8.97
CA GLU A 12 -10.68 -3.82 -9.34
C GLU A 12 -11.41 -2.95 -8.31
N ALA A 13 -12.60 -3.37 -7.86
CA ALA A 13 -13.37 -2.63 -6.86
C ALA A 13 -12.62 -2.44 -5.53
N VAL A 14 -11.89 -3.46 -5.06
CA VAL A 14 -11.08 -3.34 -3.83
C VAL A 14 -9.92 -2.39 -4.06
N MET A 15 -9.27 -2.47 -5.22
CA MET A 15 -8.15 -1.62 -5.57
C MET A 15 -8.58 -0.15 -5.74
N GLN A 16 -9.74 0.10 -6.35
CA GLN A 16 -10.31 1.44 -6.47
C GLN A 16 -10.63 2.03 -5.09
N ALA A 17 -11.25 1.26 -4.20
CA ALA A 17 -11.53 1.71 -2.84
C ALA A 17 -10.26 2.07 -2.05
N VAL A 18 -9.12 1.39 -2.32
CA VAL A 18 -7.82 1.73 -1.72
C VAL A 18 -7.29 3.07 -2.26
N VAL A 19 -7.44 3.30 -3.57
CA VAL A 19 -7.06 4.58 -4.21
C VAL A 19 -7.90 5.72 -3.65
N ASP A 20 -9.22 5.53 -3.56
CA ASP A 20 -10.16 6.54 -3.07
C ASP A 20 -9.94 6.91 -1.59
N MET A 21 -9.42 5.97 -0.78
CA MET A 21 -9.05 6.20 0.61
C MET A 21 -7.72 6.97 0.76
N GLY A 22 -6.89 6.94 -0.27
CA GLY A 22 -5.62 7.66 -0.31
C GLY A 22 -5.82 9.17 -0.50
N PRO A 23 -4.79 9.98 -0.18
CA PRO A 23 -4.77 11.37 -0.57
C PRO A 23 -4.77 11.46 -2.09
N GLN A 24 -5.49 12.46 -2.59
CA GLN A 24 -5.42 12.84 -3.98
C GLN A 24 -4.01 13.39 -4.29
N ALA A 25 -3.40 12.87 -5.33
CA ALA A 25 -2.07 13.24 -5.80
C ALA A 25 -2.15 13.76 -7.23
N GLN A 26 -1.28 14.68 -7.60
CA GLN A 26 -1.22 15.17 -8.98
C GLN A 26 -0.60 14.15 -9.94
N HIS A 27 0.28 13.28 -9.42
CA HIS A 27 0.97 12.24 -10.17
C HIS A 27 0.90 10.92 -9.41
N TYR A 28 0.62 9.83 -10.14
CA TYR A 28 0.56 8.47 -9.62
C TYR A 28 1.47 7.56 -10.44
N HIS A 29 2.25 6.74 -9.74
CA HIS A 29 3.20 5.81 -10.32
C HIS A 29 2.87 4.38 -9.90
N SER A 30 2.98 3.43 -10.82
CA SER A 30 2.79 1.99 -10.53
C SER A 30 3.82 1.13 -11.25
N ASP A 31 3.93 -0.13 -10.83
CA ASP A 31 4.75 -1.18 -11.46
C ASP A 31 4.12 -1.78 -12.73
N ALA A 32 3.15 -1.07 -13.33
CA ALA A 32 2.45 -1.41 -14.57
C ALA A 32 1.63 -2.72 -14.53
N LEU A 33 1.29 -3.23 -13.34
CA LEU A 33 0.36 -4.35 -13.23
C LEU A 33 -1.00 -4.02 -13.88
N ALA A 34 -1.54 -4.95 -14.67
CA ALA A 34 -2.73 -4.72 -15.52
C ALA A 34 -3.94 -4.13 -14.78
N VAL A 35 -4.15 -4.48 -13.51
CA VAL A 35 -5.26 -3.97 -12.69
C VAL A 35 -5.25 -2.44 -12.55
N TYR A 36 -4.07 -1.80 -12.60
CA TYR A 36 -3.94 -0.35 -12.46
C TYR A 36 -4.46 0.41 -13.69
N GLN A 37 -4.54 -0.23 -14.86
CA GLN A 37 -5.10 0.39 -16.06
C GLN A 37 -6.61 0.63 -15.95
N ALA A 38 -7.30 -0.17 -15.11
CA ALA A 38 -8.73 -0.05 -14.87
C ALA A 38 -9.08 0.94 -13.73
N LEU A 39 -8.09 1.46 -13.00
CA LEU A 39 -8.33 2.34 -11.87
C LEU A 39 -8.44 3.81 -12.31
N VAL A 40 -9.38 4.51 -11.69
CA VAL A 40 -9.59 5.94 -11.86
C VAL A 40 -8.76 6.70 -10.84
N TYR A 41 -7.78 7.47 -11.32
CA TYR A 41 -6.86 8.28 -10.50
C TYR A 41 -7.21 9.77 -10.52
N ALA A 42 -8.44 10.13 -10.92
CA ALA A 42 -8.84 11.53 -11.10
C ALA A 42 -8.76 12.31 -9.77
N PRO A 43 -8.15 13.52 -9.76
CA PRO A 43 -7.71 14.33 -10.91
C PRO A 43 -6.24 14.12 -11.34
N GLY A 44 -5.52 13.19 -10.72
CA GLY A 44 -4.10 12.96 -10.98
C GLY A 44 -3.79 12.33 -12.34
N LYS A 45 -2.57 12.55 -12.82
CA LYS A 45 -2.02 11.91 -14.03
C LYS A 45 -1.33 10.60 -13.65
N TYR A 46 -1.69 9.53 -14.33
CA TYR A 46 -1.09 8.21 -14.15
C TYR A 46 0.09 8.00 -15.10
N THR A 47 1.23 7.59 -14.56
CA THR A 47 2.43 7.19 -15.30
C THR A 47 2.82 5.77 -14.89
N ALA A 48 2.82 4.84 -15.85
CA ALA A 48 3.32 3.48 -15.61
C ALA A 48 4.85 3.47 -15.74
N HIS A 49 5.56 2.99 -14.72
CA HIS A 49 6.99 2.76 -14.79
C HIS A 49 7.22 1.30 -15.16
N LEU A 50 7.66 1.07 -16.40
CA LEU A 50 7.95 -0.26 -16.92
C LEU A 50 9.33 -0.74 -16.46
N ASP A 51 10.24 0.19 -16.14
CA ASP A 51 11.50 -0.11 -15.53
C ASP A 51 11.36 -0.14 -14.00
N LYS A 52 11.68 -1.28 -13.39
CA LYS A 52 11.68 -1.45 -11.93
C LYS A 52 12.88 -0.76 -11.26
N SER A 53 13.47 0.23 -11.93
CA SER A 53 14.67 0.95 -11.50
C SER A 53 14.39 1.89 -10.31
N GLU A 54 13.13 2.30 -10.13
CA GLU A 54 12.69 3.25 -9.09
C GLU A 54 11.93 2.60 -7.92
N THR A 55 11.98 1.27 -7.76
CA THR A 55 11.21 0.56 -6.71
C THR A 55 11.88 0.49 -5.33
N TYR A 56 13.09 1.04 -5.16
CA TYR A 56 13.86 0.94 -3.91
C TYR A 56 13.08 1.38 -2.66
N SER A 57 12.30 2.46 -2.77
CA SER A 57 11.47 2.98 -1.68
C SER A 57 10.36 2.01 -1.29
N VAL A 58 9.70 1.42 -2.29
CA VAL A 58 8.58 0.49 -2.10
C VAL A 58 9.07 -0.85 -1.52
N GLU A 59 10.26 -1.29 -1.92
CA GLU A 59 10.88 -2.49 -1.36
C GLU A 59 11.26 -2.33 0.11
N GLY A 60 11.78 -1.16 0.49
CA GLY A 60 12.05 -0.80 1.89
C GLY A 60 10.78 -0.83 2.74
N ASP A 61 9.70 -0.21 2.27
CA ASP A 61 8.41 -0.20 2.96
C ASP A 61 7.82 -1.62 3.12
N ASN A 62 7.96 -2.45 2.08
CA ASN A 62 7.55 -3.85 2.13
C ASN A 62 8.40 -4.67 3.12
N ALA A 63 9.70 -4.36 3.26
CA ALA A 63 10.57 -4.98 4.25
C ALA A 63 10.16 -4.59 5.67
N GLU A 64 9.89 -3.31 5.93
CA GLU A 64 9.38 -2.83 7.22
C GLU A 64 8.03 -3.50 7.56
N LEU A 65 7.10 -3.58 6.60
CA LEU A 65 5.81 -4.25 6.80
C LEU A 65 5.99 -5.71 7.22
N ARG A 66 6.90 -6.46 6.58
CA ARG A 66 7.19 -7.85 6.95
C ARG A 66 7.89 -7.97 8.31
N GLN A 67 8.72 -7.00 8.66
CA GLN A 67 9.40 -6.94 9.96
C GLN A 67 8.41 -6.69 11.10
N TYR A 68 7.52 -5.71 10.94
CA TYR A 68 6.53 -5.34 11.98
C TYR A 68 5.36 -6.33 12.05
N LEU A 69 4.95 -6.88 10.92
CA LEU A 69 3.95 -7.92 10.86
C LEU A 69 4.63 -9.25 10.58
N ALA A 70 5.30 -9.83 11.60
CA ALA A 70 5.96 -11.14 11.50
C ALA A 70 5.07 -12.25 10.91
N ARG A 71 3.75 -12.13 11.04
CA ARG A 71 2.73 -12.97 10.39
C ARG A 71 2.78 -12.95 8.85
N LEU A 72 3.27 -11.88 8.24
CA LEU A 72 3.51 -11.69 6.80
C LEU A 72 4.94 -12.08 6.37
N ALA A 73 5.84 -12.36 7.32
CA ALA A 73 7.23 -12.71 7.02
C ALA A 73 7.40 -14.11 6.41
N ARG A 74 6.43 -15.02 6.57
CA ARG A 74 6.49 -16.39 6.03
C ARG A 74 5.79 -16.50 4.68
N ARG A 75 6.59 -16.45 3.60
CA ARG A 75 6.16 -16.50 2.19
C ARG A 75 5.27 -17.69 1.80
N SER A 76 5.38 -18.84 2.48
CA SER A 76 4.75 -20.10 2.06
C SER A 76 3.59 -20.58 2.94
N ARG A 77 3.41 -20.03 4.14
CA ARG A 77 2.37 -20.48 5.07
C ARG A 77 2.03 -19.35 6.03
N CYS A 78 0.89 -18.72 5.84
CA CYS A 78 0.03 -18.16 6.89
C CYS A 78 -1.27 -17.65 6.25
N PHE A 79 -2.20 -18.55 5.96
CA PHE A 79 -3.61 -18.16 5.99
C PHE A 79 -3.87 -17.61 7.39
N SER A 80 -4.29 -16.34 7.48
CA SER A 80 -4.82 -15.84 8.74
C SER A 80 -6.06 -16.68 9.05
N ARG A 81 -6.03 -17.49 10.13
CA ARG A 81 -7.22 -18.24 10.59
C ARG A 81 -8.42 -17.31 10.81
N CYS A 82 -8.16 -16.02 11.00
CA CYS A 82 -9.14 -14.97 11.10
C CYS A 82 -8.66 -13.73 10.33
N ILE A 83 -9.31 -13.43 9.20
CA ILE A 83 -9.05 -12.24 8.37
C ILE A 83 -9.19 -10.94 9.16
N GLU A 84 -10.03 -10.93 10.19
CA GLU A 84 -10.28 -9.78 11.06
C GLU A 84 -9.06 -9.43 11.91
N ALA A 85 -8.33 -10.42 12.42
CA ALA A 85 -7.08 -10.17 13.14
C ALA A 85 -6.00 -9.56 12.22
N LEU A 86 -5.96 -9.98 10.95
CA LEU A 86 -5.07 -9.39 9.96
C LEU A 86 -5.48 -7.94 9.65
N ARG A 87 -6.78 -7.67 9.44
CA ARG A 87 -7.31 -6.31 9.24
C ARG A 87 -6.91 -5.38 10.38
N ARG A 88 -7.08 -5.80 11.64
CA ARG A 88 -6.70 -5.00 12.81
C ARG A 88 -5.20 -4.70 12.86
N ALA A 89 -4.36 -5.70 12.56
CA ALA A 89 -2.92 -5.54 12.55
C ALA A 89 -2.46 -4.58 11.43
N VAL A 90 -3.01 -4.72 10.22
CA VAL A 90 -2.72 -3.82 9.09
C VAL A 90 -3.24 -2.41 9.37
N ARG A 91 -4.44 -2.27 9.94
CA ARG A 91 -4.99 -0.96 10.35
C ARG A 91 -4.05 -0.23 11.30
N LEU A 92 -3.58 -0.91 12.34
CA LEU A 92 -2.67 -0.33 13.32
C LEU A 92 -1.33 0.04 12.69
N PHE A 93 -0.79 -0.84 11.85
CA PHE A 93 0.44 -0.56 11.11
C PHE A 93 0.30 0.70 10.26
N VAL A 94 -0.73 0.79 9.41
CA VAL A 94 -0.94 1.92 8.50
C VAL A 94 -1.21 3.21 9.26
N TYR A 95 -1.92 3.14 10.39
CA TYR A 95 -2.09 4.29 11.28
C TYR A 95 -0.74 4.81 11.80
N CYS A 96 0.07 3.94 12.41
CA CYS A 96 1.40 4.31 12.92
C CYS A 96 2.33 4.80 11.82
N TRP A 97 2.28 4.15 10.65
CA TRP A 97 3.03 4.56 9.47
C TRP A 97 2.67 5.98 9.03
N ASN A 98 1.38 6.26 8.83
CA ASN A 98 0.90 7.57 8.42
C ASN A 98 1.31 8.65 9.44
N GLN A 99 1.23 8.36 10.74
CA GLN A 99 1.68 9.28 11.79
C GLN A 99 3.19 9.55 11.71
N ARG A 100 4.01 8.52 11.47
CA ARG A 100 5.46 8.67 11.26
C ARG A 100 5.76 9.52 10.03
N GLN A 101 5.05 9.31 8.92
CA GLN A 101 5.26 10.09 7.70
C GLN A 101 4.89 11.57 7.89
N LEU A 102 3.75 11.85 8.55
CA LEU A 102 3.35 13.22 8.87
C LEU A 102 4.38 13.91 9.78
N LYS A 103 4.94 13.20 10.78
CA LYS A 103 6.00 13.73 11.62
C LYS A 103 7.29 14.04 10.86
N LYS A 104 7.70 13.15 9.94
CA LYS A 104 8.85 13.40 9.05
C LYS A 104 8.64 14.64 8.16
N GLN A 105 7.42 14.82 7.64
CA GLN A 105 7.07 15.99 6.83
C GLN A 105 7.06 17.29 7.64
N ALA A 106 6.59 17.24 8.89
CA ALA A 106 6.58 18.40 9.79
C ALA A 106 7.97 18.79 10.31
N HIS A 107 8.90 17.83 10.38
CA HIS A 107 10.27 18.02 10.89
C HIS A 107 11.30 17.46 9.90
N PRO A 108 11.53 18.11 8.75
CA PRO A 108 12.59 17.74 7.83
C PRO A 108 13.95 18.14 8.43
N HIS A 109 14.55 17.21 9.16
CA HIS A 109 15.92 17.29 9.68
C HIS A 109 16.70 16.05 9.27
#